data_AF-A0A9N9EH47-F1
#
_entry.id   AF-A0A9N9EH47-F1
#
_cell.length_a   1.000
_cell.length_b   1.000
_cell.length_c   1.000
_cell.angle_alpha   90.00
_cell.angle_beta   90.00
_cell.angle_gamma   90.00
#
_symmetry.space_group_name_H-M   'P 1'
#
loop_
_entity.id
_entity.type
_entity.pdbx_description
1 polymer ?
#
loop_
_entity_poly.entity_id
_entity_poly.type
_entity_poly.pdbx_seq_one_letter_code
_entity_poly.pdbx_strand_id
1 'polypeptide(L)'
;MIILLSFLLINASGFIPSERYGHTANYNEIDNKLYFLGGVDRNNSTLADFFTLEISNSLNITAPNFEPQILNPAPPNVTFVTSVIKNSKIYVYGSSDDTM
;
A
#
# COMPACT_ATOMS: atom_id res chain seq x y z
N MET A 1 27.50 5.99 -14.27
CA MET A 1 26.46 6.66 -13.47
C MET A 1 26.43 5.98 -12.12
N ILE A 2 26.84 6.68 -11.05
CA ILE A 2 26.78 6.15 -9.68
C ILE A 2 25.44 6.60 -9.11
N ILE A 3 24.59 5.66 -8.70
CA ILE A 3 23.35 5.95 -7.98
C ILE A 3 23.72 6.00 -6.49
N LEU A 4 23.61 7.17 -5.86
CA LEU A 4 23.67 7.27 -4.41
C LEU A 4 22.28 6.92 -3.85
N LEU A 5 22.20 5.86 -3.05
CA LEU A 5 21.00 5.51 -2.30
C LEU A 5 21.06 6.21 -0.93
N SER A 6 20.03 6.97 -0.58
CA SER A 6 19.81 7.47 0.77
C SER A 6 18.51 6.88 1.32
N PHE A 7 18.49 6.60 2.62
CA PHE A 7 17.29 6.14 3.33
C PHE A 7 16.70 7.31 4.11
N LEU A 8 15.37 7.43 4.06
CA LEU A 8 14.63 8.45 4.78
C LEU A 8 13.45 7.80 5.48
N LEU A 9 13.42 7.91 6.81
CA LEU A 9 12.28 7.47 7.60
C LEU A 9 11.20 8.55 7.56
N ILE A 10 9.99 8.17 7.16
CA ILE A 10 8.85 9.09 7.08
C ILE A 10 8.05 8.94 8.38
N ASN A 11 7.84 10.05 9.10
CA ASN A 11 6.96 10.06 10.27
C ASN A 11 5.55 10.45 9.81
N ALA A 12 4.60 9.53 9.95
CA ALA A 12 3.21 9.76 9.60
C ALA A 12 2.47 10.55 10.69
N SER A 13 1.55 11.43 10.26
CA SER A 13 0.56 12.08 11.13
C SER A 13 -0.80 12.03 10.45
N GLY A 14 -1.89 12.00 11.24
CA GLY A 14 -3.24 11.78 10.73
C GLY A 14 -3.65 10.30 10.78
N PHE A 15 -4.25 9.78 9.71
CA PHE A 15 -4.55 8.34 9.61
C PHE A 15 -3.23 7.58 9.43
N ILE A 16 -3.00 6.61 10.31
CA ILE A 16 -1.83 5.73 10.27
C ILE A 16 -2.36 4.31 10.11
N PRO A 17 -2.06 3.62 8.99
CA PRO A 17 -2.40 2.22 8.84
C PRO A 17 -1.83 1.40 10.01
N SER A 18 -2.56 0.38 10.44
CA SER A 18 -2.05 -0.54 11.46
C SER A 18 -0.71 -1.16 11.05
N GLU A 19 0.13 -1.45 12.05
CA GLU A 19 1.34 -2.25 11.89
C GLU A 19 1.02 -3.53 11.11
N ARG A 20 1.76 -3.79 10.03
CA ARG A 20 1.49 -4.91 9.13
C ARG A 20 2.73 -5.38 8.36
N TYR A 21 2.70 -6.62 7.92
CA TYR A 21 3.68 -7.21 6.99
C TYR A 21 2.97 -8.00 5.89
N GLY A 22 3.70 -8.40 4.84
CA GLY A 22 3.13 -9.18 3.73
C GLY A 22 2.11 -8.44 2.86
N HIS A 23 1.90 -7.14 3.07
CA HIS A 23 1.06 -6.30 2.23
C HIS A 23 1.74 -6.00 0.89
N THR A 24 0.97 -5.50 -0.07
CA THR A 24 1.51 -5.04 -1.34
C THR A 24 1.31 -3.54 -1.52
N ALA A 25 2.22 -2.89 -2.25
CA ALA A 25 2.18 -1.46 -2.54
C ALA A 25 2.52 -1.23 -4.01
N ASN A 26 1.70 -0.45 -4.72
CA ASN A 26 1.96 -0.10 -6.11
C ASN A 26 1.93 1.41 -6.32
N TYR A 27 2.94 1.94 -7.01
CA TYR A 27 2.98 3.34 -7.42
C TYR A 27 2.32 3.54 -8.78
N ASN A 28 1.47 4.55 -8.89
CA ASN A 28 0.92 5.02 -10.16
C ASN A 28 1.44 6.43 -10.47
N GLU A 29 2.16 6.55 -11.58
CA GLU A 29 2.73 7.82 -12.04
C GLU A 29 1.68 8.80 -12.57
N ILE A 30 0.49 8.32 -12.96
CA ILE A 30 -0.55 9.16 -13.57
C ILE A 30 -1.18 10.09 -12.53
N ASP A 31 -1.42 9.59 -11.33
CA ASP A 31 -2.06 10.32 -10.22
C ASP A 31 -1.11 10.57 -9.04
N ASN A 32 0.15 10.13 -9.16
CA ASN A 32 1.16 10.20 -8.12
C ASN A 32 0.73 9.57 -6.79
N LYS A 33 0.04 8.42 -6.82
CA LYS A 33 -0.36 7.71 -5.60
C LYS A 33 0.32 6.36 -5.44
N LEU A 34 0.69 6.04 -4.21
CA LEU A 34 0.91 4.67 -3.76
C LEU A 34 -0.42 4.06 -3.32
N TYR A 35 -0.69 2.86 -3.79
CA TYR A 35 -1.86 2.06 -3.46
C TYR A 35 -1.45 0.86 -2.64
N PHE A 36 -2.02 0.72 -1.44
CA PHE A 36 -1.71 -0.35 -0.51
C PHE A 36 -2.90 -1.29 -0.36
N LEU A 37 -2.63 -2.59 -0.31
CA LEU A 37 -3.65 -3.62 -0.14
C LEU A 37 -3.18 -4.70 0.84
N GLY A 38 -4.03 -5.00 1.81
CA GLY A 38 -3.97 -6.18 2.67
C GLY A 38 -2.74 -6.27 3.57
N GLY A 39 -2.21 -7.49 3.68
CA GLY A 39 -1.16 -7.90 4.61
C GLY A 39 -1.73 -8.57 5.86
N VAL A 40 -0.86 -8.75 6.85
CA VAL A 40 -1.18 -9.34 8.15
C VAL A 40 -0.86 -8.35 9.25
N ASP A 41 -1.80 -8.14 10.17
CA ASP A 41 -1.62 -7.26 11.32
C ASP A 41 -0.81 -7.90 12.45
N ARG A 42 -0.56 -7.14 13.52
CA ARG A 42 0.15 -7.63 14.72
C ARG A 42 -0.55 -8.81 15.43
N ASN A 43 -1.86 -9.00 15.21
CA ASN A 43 -2.65 -10.08 15.79
C ASN A 43 -2.70 -11.31 14.87
N ASN A 44 -1.91 -11.36 13.79
CA ASN A 44 -1.93 -12.39 12.76
C ASN A 44 -3.27 -12.49 11.99
N SER A 45 -4.02 -11.40 11.91
CA SER A 45 -5.23 -11.34 11.08
C SER A 45 -4.87 -10.87 9.67
N THR A 46 -5.30 -11.63 8.65
CA THR A 46 -5.22 -11.17 7.25
C THR A 46 -6.17 -9.99 7.05
N LEU A 47 -5.72 -8.97 6.33
CA LEU A 47 -6.44 -7.73 6.09
C LEU A 47 -6.97 -7.65 4.66
N ALA A 48 -8.11 -6.99 4.51
CA ALA A 48 -8.78 -6.66 3.26
C ALA A 48 -8.91 -5.15 3.02
N ASP A 49 -8.20 -4.32 3.78
CA ASP A 49 -8.27 -2.88 3.66
C ASP A 49 -7.45 -2.37 2.47
N PHE A 50 -7.91 -1.25 1.90
CA PHE A 50 -7.28 -0.55 0.80
C PHE A 50 -7.11 0.92 1.18
N PHE A 51 -5.91 1.45 1.00
CA PHE A 51 -5.61 2.84 1.31
C PHE A 51 -4.55 3.39 0.37
N THR A 52 -4.52 4.71 0.24
CA THR A 52 -3.63 5.42 -0.67
C THR A 52 -2.70 6.35 0.09
N LEU A 53 -1.53 6.62 -0.49
CA LEU A 53 -0.66 7.73 -0.09
C LEU A 53 -0.36 8.58 -1.32
N GLU A 54 -0.66 9.88 -1.24
CA GLU A 54 -0.26 10.82 -2.29
C GLU A 54 1.24 11.16 -2.17
N ILE A 55 1.94 11.06 -3.29
CA ILE A 55 3.36 11.34 -3.44
C ILE A 55 3.49 12.70 -4.16
N SER A 56 3.46 13.77 -3.39
CA SER A 56 3.72 15.11 -3.94
C SER A 56 5.21 15.30 -4.28
N ASN A 57 5.52 16.20 -5.24
CA ASN A 57 6.90 16.54 -5.65
C ASN A 57 7.80 16.93 -4.47
N SER A 58 7.23 17.54 -3.43
CA SER A 58 7.80 17.58 -2.10
C SER A 58 7.01 16.59 -1.25
N LEU A 59 7.50 15.36 -1.09
CA LEU A 59 6.97 14.48 -0.05
C LEU A 59 7.01 15.29 1.24
N ASN A 60 5.85 15.66 1.80
CA ASN A 60 5.82 16.26 3.13
C ASN A 60 6.13 15.13 4.11
N ILE A 61 7.42 14.91 4.29
CA ILE A 61 8.05 13.78 5.00
C ILE A 61 7.64 13.70 6.48
N THR A 62 7.02 14.77 6.98
CA THR A 62 6.51 14.93 8.35
C THR A 62 5.02 14.62 8.47
N ALA A 63 4.29 14.49 7.36
CA ALA A 63 2.85 14.24 7.36
C ALA A 63 2.38 13.59 6.03
N PRO A 64 2.84 12.36 5.70
CA PRO A 64 2.22 11.56 4.65
C PRO A 64 0.72 11.39 4.95
N ASN A 65 -0.12 11.83 4.03
CA ASN A 65 -1.56 11.72 4.17
C ASN A 65 -2.00 10.35 3.62
N PHE A 66 -2.06 9.35 4.50
CA PHE A 66 -2.71 8.09 4.15
C PHE A 66 -4.22 8.28 4.14
N GLU A 67 -4.88 7.82 3.09
CA GLU A 67 -6.32 7.96 2.91
C GLU A 67 -6.96 6.57 2.75
N PRO A 68 -7.81 6.13 3.69
CA PRO A 68 -8.53 4.87 3.54
C PRO A 68 -9.54 4.99 2.39
N GLN A 69 -9.66 3.91 1.61
CA GLN A 69 -10.53 3.85 0.45
C GLN A 69 -11.60 2.77 0.68
N ILE A 70 -12.87 3.14 0.51
CA ILE A 70 -13.98 2.19 0.57
C ILE A 70 -14.31 1.75 -0.84
N LEU A 71 -13.94 0.51 -1.19
CA LEU A 71 -14.21 -0.07 -2.50
C LEU A 71 -15.50 -0.90 -2.47
N ASN A 72 -16.20 -0.92 -3.60
CA ASN A 72 -17.38 -1.78 -3.82
C ASN A 72 -17.23 -2.52 -5.17
N PRO A 73 -17.04 -3.85 -5.18
CA PRO A 73 -16.97 -4.73 -4.01
C PRO A 73 -15.76 -4.44 -3.11
N ALA A 74 -15.86 -4.82 -1.83
CA ALA A 74 -14.74 -4.73 -0.89
C ALA A 74 -13.58 -5.62 -1.39
N PRO A 75 -12.32 -5.27 -1.12
CA PRO A 75 -11.20 -6.11 -1.47
C PRO A 75 -11.24 -7.46 -0.73
N PRO A 76 -10.61 -8.50 -1.27
CA PRO A 76 -10.41 -9.76 -0.55
C PRO A 76 -9.35 -9.60 0.54
N ASN A 77 -9.40 -10.49 1.55
CA ASN A 77 -8.29 -10.65 2.49
C ASN A 77 -7.10 -11.26 1.75
N VAL A 78 -5.96 -10.58 1.76
CA VAL A 78 -4.79 -11.03 0.99
C VAL A 78 -3.49 -10.76 1.74
N THR A 79 -2.52 -11.67 1.62
CA THR A 79 -1.17 -11.49 2.16
C THR A 79 -0.14 -12.23 1.30
N PHE A 80 1.10 -11.75 1.32
CA PHE A 80 2.23 -12.27 0.54
C PHE A 80 1.94 -12.34 -0.97
N VAL A 81 1.15 -11.39 -1.46
CA VAL A 81 0.77 -11.31 -2.88
C VAL A 81 1.82 -10.59 -3.71
N THR A 82 1.90 -10.96 -4.99
CA THR A 82 2.55 -10.14 -6.01
C THR A 82 1.50 -9.26 -6.67
N SER A 83 1.85 -8.02 -6.99
CA SER A 83 0.93 -7.13 -7.71
C SER A 83 1.64 -6.22 -8.71
N VAL A 84 0.87 -5.71 -9.67
CA VAL A 84 1.35 -4.79 -10.70
C VAL A 84 0.24 -3.82 -11.13
N ILE A 85 0.61 -2.57 -11.40
CA ILE A 85 -0.28 -1.60 -12.05
C ILE A 85 -0.13 -1.67 -13.56
N LYS A 86 -1.24 -1.77 -14.28
CA LYS A 86 -1.30 -1.65 -15.73
C LYS A 86 -2.65 -1.08 -16.17
N ASN A 87 -2.63 -0.05 -17.01
CA ASN A 87 -3.84 0.60 -17.55
C ASN A 87 -4.84 1.01 -16.44
N SER A 88 -4.33 1.70 -15.41
CA SER A 88 -5.11 2.15 -14.24
C SER A 88 -5.83 1.04 -13.47
N LYS A 89 -5.32 -0.20 -13.55
CA LYS A 89 -5.79 -1.34 -12.77
C LYS A 89 -4.63 -1.96 -12.01
N ILE A 90 -4.90 -2.37 -10.78
CA ILE A 90 -3.99 -3.18 -9.98
C ILE A 90 -4.36 -4.65 -10.21
N TYR A 91 -3.41 -5.43 -10.70
CA TYR A 91 -3.52 -6.87 -10.80
C TYR A 91 -2.80 -7.47 -9.60
N VAL A 92 -3.44 -8.43 -8.93
CA VAL A 92 -2.93 -9.10 -7.74
C VAL A 92 -2.93 -10.60 -8.01
N TYR A 93 -1.86 -11.30 -7.64
CA TYR A 93 -1.69 -12.73 -7.87
C TYR A 93 -1.07 -13.45 -6.67
N GLY A 94 -1.56 -14.67 -6.43
CA GLY A 94 -1.25 -15.49 -5.25
C GLY A 94 -2.00 -14.99 -4.01
N SER A 95 -1.75 -15.67 -2.90
CA SER A 95 -2.01 -15.27 -1.52
C SER A 95 -1.50 -16.42 -0.65
N SER A 96 -1.17 -16.18 0.61
CA SER A 96 -1.02 -17.28 1.58
C SER A 96 -2.27 -17.47 2.43
N ASP A 97 -3.33 -16.70 2.19
CA ASP A 97 -4.63 -16.90 2.81
C ASP A 97 -5.41 -17.96 2.01
N ASP A 98 -6.06 -18.89 2.70
CA ASP A 98 -6.73 -20.09 2.13
C ASP A 98 -7.96 -19.76 1.25
N THR A 99 -8.18 -18.48 0.94
CA THR A 99 -9.39 -17.96 0.27
C THR A 99 -9.19 -17.49 -1.17
N MET A 100 -7.96 -17.44 -1.71
CA MET A 100 -7.64 -16.99 -3.07
C MET A 100 -6.63 -17.86 -3.82
#